data_AF-A0A9R1MS43-F1
#
_entry.id   AF-A0A9R1MS43-F1
#
_cell.length_a   1.000
_cell.length_b   1.000
_cell.length_c   1.000
_cell.angle_alpha   90.00
_cell.angle_beta   90.00
_cell.angle_gamma   90.00
#
_symmetry.space_group_name_H-M   'P 1'
#
loop_
_entity.id
_entity.type
_entity.pdbx_description
1 polymer ?
#
loop_
_entity_poly.entity_id
_entity_poly.type
_entity_poly.pdbx_seq_one_letter_code
_entity_poly.pdbx_strand_id
1 'polypeptide(L)'
;FEETLTAPDAKEGLQKLIDPKLGDDYPMDAILMMTHLANACTEEDPKLRPTMRSVVVALMTLSSMSEFWDMKNPGLVNLMSGR
;
A
#
# COMPACT_ATOMS: atom_id res chain seq x y z
N PHE A 1 -5.44 5.78 11.10
CA PHE A 1 -4.20 5.35 10.42
C PHE A 1 -2.97 5.56 11.30
N GLU A 2 -2.86 6.69 12.00
CA GLU A 2 -1.69 7.02 12.83
C GLU A 2 -1.49 6.10 14.06
N GLU A 3 -2.57 5.73 14.75
CA GLU A 3 -2.52 4.82 15.92
C GLU A 3 -1.98 3.43 15.55
N THR A 4 -2.28 2.92 14.35
CA THR A 4 -1.79 1.62 13.86
C THR A 4 -0.35 1.66 13.36
N LEU A 5 0.20 2.82 12.99
CA LEU A 5 1.58 2.95 12.50
C LEU A 5 2.60 3.21 13.62
N THR A 6 2.13 3.66 14.78
CA THR A 6 2.96 4.03 15.95
C THR A 6 3.04 2.92 17.00
N ALA A 7 2.22 1.88 16.86
CA ALA A 7 2.18 0.75 17.79
C ALA A 7 3.33 -0.26 17.54
N PRO A 8 3.84 -0.96 18.57
CA PRO A 8 4.88 -1.98 18.42
C PRO A 8 4.45 -3.18 17.57
N ASP A 9 3.14 -3.41 17.43
CA ASP A 9 2.47 -4.42 16.61
C ASP A 9 1.88 -3.83 15.31
N ALA A 10 2.45 -2.71 14.80
CA ALA A 10 1.92 -1.98 13.65
C ALA A 10 1.58 -2.86 12.43
N LYS A 11 2.34 -3.94 12.21
CA LYS A 11 2.07 -4.93 11.16
C LYS A 11 0.74 -5.65 11.37
N GLU A 12 0.46 -6.15 12.57
CA GLU A 12 -0.78 -6.87 12.90
C GLU A 12 -1.98 -5.92 12.93
N GLY A 13 -1.78 -4.70 13.44
CA GLY A 13 -2.77 -3.63 13.37
C GLY A 13 -3.14 -3.29 11.93
N LEU A 14 -2.15 -3.20 11.05
CA LEU A 14 -2.35 -2.88 9.64
C LEU A 14 -3.03 -4.02 8.87
N GLN A 15 -2.68 -5.28 9.16
CA GLN A 15 -3.35 -6.43 8.56
C GLN A 15 -4.86 -6.45 8.80
N LYS A 16 -5.32 -5.98 9.97
CA LYS A 16 -6.76 -5.86 10.29
C LYS A 16 -7.51 -4.81 9.45
N LEU A 17 -6.77 -3.89 8.82
CA LEU A 17 -7.34 -2.82 7.98
C LEU A 17 -7.37 -3.18 6.49
N ILE A 18 -6.65 -4.22 6.08
CA ILE A 18 -6.56 -4.66 4.69
C ILE A 18 -7.85 -5.39 4.32
N ASP A 19 -8.34 -5.18 3.10
CA ASP A 19 -9.52 -5.88 2.60
C ASP A 19 -9.29 -7.40 2.67
N PRO A 20 -10.08 -8.16 3.46
CA PRO A 20 -9.92 -9.61 3.59
C PRO A 20 -10.01 -10.37 2.26
N LYS A 21 -10.62 -9.77 1.23
CA LYS A 21 -10.68 -10.35 -0.12
C LYS A 21 -9.33 -10.40 -0.83
N LEU A 22 -8.32 -9.67 -0.35
CA LEU A 22 -6.95 -9.73 -0.85
C LEU A 22 -6.20 -10.99 -0.35
N GLY A 23 -6.79 -11.76 0.56
CA GLY A 23 -6.12 -12.93 1.16
C GLY A 23 -4.96 -12.52 2.05
N ASP A 24 -3.94 -13.38 2.17
CA ASP A 24 -2.74 -13.13 2.99
C ASP A 24 -1.46 -12.97 2.14
N ASP A 25 -1.58 -13.04 0.81
CA ASP A 25 -0.45 -13.04 -0.12
C ASP A 25 -0.27 -11.69 -0.79
N TYR A 26 0.35 -10.76 -0.05
CA TYR A 26 0.69 -9.44 -0.57
C TYR A 26 2.00 -8.91 0.02
N PRO A 27 2.70 -8.03 -0.72
CA PRO A 27 3.89 -7.37 -0.22
C PRO A 27 3.57 -6.41 0.94
N MET A 28 3.91 -6.83 2.16
CA MET A 28 3.76 -5.98 3.35
C MET A 28 4.46 -4.62 3.22
N ASP A 29 5.60 -4.56 2.53
CA ASP A 29 6.31 -3.30 2.30
C ASP A 29 5.50 -2.33 1.42
N ALA A 30 4.83 -2.86 0.39
CA ALA A 30 3.95 -2.05 -0.46
C ALA A 30 2.72 -1.57 0.33
N ILE A 31 2.16 -2.42 1.20
CA ILE A 31 1.06 -2.03 2.09
C ILE A 31 1.49 -0.93 3.05
N LEU A 32 2.67 -1.04 3.68
CA LEU A 32 3.20 0.00 4.56
C LEU A 32 3.35 1.33 3.84
N MET A 33 3.96 1.32 2.66
CA MET A 33 4.11 2.52 1.84
C MET A 33 2.77 3.11 1.37
N MET A 34 1.82 2.27 0.96
CA MET A 34 0.46 2.70 0.60
C MET A 34 -0.25 3.34 1.81
N THR A 35 -0.04 2.79 3.00
CA THR A 35 -0.61 3.32 4.25
C THR A 35 -0.02 4.68 4.61
N HIS A 36 1.29 4.86 4.47
CA HIS A 36 1.92 6.17 4.66
C HIS A 36 1.40 7.20 3.67
N LEU A 37 1.24 6.82 2.39
CA LEU A 37 0.66 7.70 1.37
C LEU A 37 -0.79 8.06 1.70
N ALA A 38 -1.61 7.08 2.09
CA ALA A 38 -3.00 7.31 2.50
C ALA A 38 -3.08 8.26 3.70
N ASN A 39 -2.25 8.05 4.74
CA ASN A 39 -2.19 8.89 5.92
C ASN A 39 -1.85 10.35 5.57
N ALA A 40 -0.83 10.56 4.73
CA ALA A 40 -0.46 11.90 4.26
C ALA A 40 -1.58 12.56 3.43
N CYS A 41 -2.31 11.79 2.61
CA CYS A 41 -3.44 12.29 1.84
C CYS A 41 -4.64 12.70 2.71
N THR A 42 -4.81 12.05 3.87
CA THR A 42 -5.91 12.30 4.82
C THR A 42 -5.53 13.24 5.97
N GLU A 43 -4.36 13.86 5.92
CA GLU A 43 -3.87 14.77 6.96
C GLU A 43 -4.92 15.86 7.30
N GLU A 44 -5.10 16.14 8.58
CA GLU A 44 -6.11 17.09 9.06
C GLU A 44 -5.82 18.49 8.55
N ASP A 45 -4.55 18.92 8.59
CA ASP A 45 -4.12 20.17 7.97
C ASP A 45 -4.00 20.01 6.44
N PRO A 46 -4.87 20.66 5.64
CA PRO A 46 -4.82 20.56 4.19
C PRO A 46 -3.49 21.06 3.58
N LYS A 47 -2.73 21.89 4.29
CA LYS A 47 -1.43 22.41 3.83
C LYS A 47 -0.31 21.36 3.88
N LEU A 48 -0.47 20.33 4.71
CA LEU A 48 0.48 19.23 4.85
C LEU A 48 0.17 18.08 3.87
N ARG A 49 -1.02 18.07 3.26
CA ARG A 49 -1.38 17.08 2.26
C ARG A 49 -0.47 17.17 1.02
N PRO A 50 -0.11 16.03 0.41
CA PRO A 50 0.72 16.02 -0.79
C PRO A 50 -0.04 16.58 -1.99
N THR A 51 0.71 17.13 -2.95
CA THR A 51 0.14 17.48 -4.26
C THR A 51 -0.25 16.22 -5.04
N MET A 52 -1.25 16.30 -5.92
CA MET A 52 -1.62 15.16 -6.79
C MET A 52 -0.44 14.65 -7.62
N ARG A 53 0.47 15.54 -8.05
CA ARG A 53 1.71 15.13 -8.73
C ARG A 53 2.56 14.23 -7.84
N SER A 54 2.78 14.61 -6.58
CA SER A 54 3.54 13.81 -5.62
C SER A 54 2.85 12.47 -5.35
N VAL A 55 1.51 12.46 -5.23
CA VAL A 55 0.72 11.23 -5.07
C VAL A 55 0.93 10.29 -6.25
N VAL A 56 0.83 10.78 -7.49
CA VAL A 56 1.05 9.96 -8.69
C VAL A 56 2.46 9.36 -8.72
N VAL A 57 3.49 10.15 -8.39
CA VAL A 57 4.87 9.66 -8.34
C VAL A 57 5.03 8.55 -7.30
N ALA A 58 4.45 8.71 -6.10
CA ALA A 58 4.48 7.67 -5.07
C ALA A 58 3.77 6.38 -5.51
N LEU A 59 2.62 6.51 -6.18
CA LEU A 59 1.87 5.37 -6.72
C LEU A 59 2.62 4.65 -7.85
N MET A 60 3.32 5.38 -8.72
CA MET A 60 4.17 4.78 -9.76
C MET A 60 5.29 3.93 -9.15
N THR A 61 5.95 4.44 -8.10
CA THR A 61 6.97 3.68 -7.37
C THR A 61 6.37 2.41 -6.74
N LEU A 62 5.19 2.53 -6.11
CA LEU A 62 4.48 1.40 -5.51
C LEU A 62 4.11 0.33 -6.55
N SER A 63 3.61 0.73 -7.71
CA SER A 63 3.29 -0.17 -8.82
C SER A 63 4.52 -0.94 -9.31
N SER A 64 5.66 -0.26 -9.42
CA SER A 64 6.92 -0.91 -9.81
C SER A 64 7.40 -1.93 -8.75
N MET A 65 7.17 -1.64 -7.46
CA MET A 65 7.48 -2.57 -6.37
C MET A 65 6.56 -3.79 -6.34
N SER A 66 5.27 -3.63 -6.65
CA SER A 66 4.35 -4.77 -6.73
C SER A 66 4.69 -5.69 -7.90
N GLU A 67 5.05 -5.14 -9.07
CA GLU A 67 5.49 -5.93 -10.23
C GLU A 67 6.70 -6.83 -9.89
N PHE A 68 7.65 -6.32 -9.11
CA PHE A 68 8.79 -7.11 -8.63
C PHE A 68 8.35 -8.26 -7.71
N TRP A 69 7.31 -8.04 -6.89
CA TRP A 69 6.73 -9.07 -6.04
C TRP A 69 5.93 -10.11 -6.84
N ASP A 70 5.19 -9.69 -7.86
CA ASP A 70 4.44 -10.56 -8.77
C ASP A 70 5.37 -11.49 -9.55
N MET A 71 6.53 -11.00 -9.99
CA MET A 71 7.56 -11.82 -10.64
C MET A 71 8.12 -12.92 -9.71
N LYS A 72 8.09 -12.69 -8.39
CA LYS A 72 8.55 -13.66 -7.38
C LYS A 72 7.46 -14.67 -7.00
N ASN A 73 6.19 -14.41 -7.36
CA ASN A 73 5.04 -15.26 -7.07
C ASN A 73 4.30 -15.64 -8.37
N PRO A 74 4.88 -16.55 -9.18
CA PRO A 74 4.40 -16.86 -10.53
C PRO A 74 2.99 -17.47 -10.60
N GLY A 75 2.34 -17.77 -9.48
CA GLY A 75 0.95 -18.24 -9.43
C GLY A 75 -0.11 -17.14 -9.59
N LEU A 76 0.24 -15.86 -9.40
CA LEU A 76 -0.71 -14.72 -9.44
C LEU A 76 -0.71 -13.95 -10.77
N VAL A 77 0.22 -14.27 -11.69
CA VAL A 77 0.39 -13.59 -12.99
C VAL A 77 -0.81 -13.70 -13.93
N ASN A 78 -1.82 -14.52 -13.61
CA ASN A 78 -3.02 -14.69 -14.42
C ASN A 78 -4.11 -13.65 -14.19
N LEU A 79 -4.01 -12.77 -13.18
CA LEU A 79 -5.05 -11.77 -12.91
C LEU A 79 -4.93 -10.51 -13.79
N MET A 80 -3.75 -10.25 -14.36
CA MET A 80 -3.47 -9.07 -15.19
C MET A 80 -3.55 -9.33 -16.70
N SER A 81 -3.86 -10.56 -17.14
CA SER A 81 -3.87 -10.90 -18.58
C SER A 81 -5.20 -10.69 -19.28
N GLY A 82 -6.22 -10.12 -18.60
CA GLY A 82 -7.53 -9.68 -19.10
C GLY A 82 -7.82 -9.93 -20.58
N ARG A 83 -8.01 -11.19 -20.94
CA ARG A 83 -8.54 -11.65 -22.23
C ARG A 83 -9.85 -12.37 -21.96
#